data_AF-A0A2Z4URP5-F1
#
_entry.id   AF-A0A2Z4URP5-F1
#
_cell.length_a   1.000
_cell.length_b   1.000
_cell.length_c   1.000
_cell.angle_alpha   90.00
_cell.angle_beta   90.00
_cell.angle_gamma   90.00
#
_symmetry.space_group_name_H-M   'P 1'
#
loop_
_entity.id
_entity.type
_entity.pdbx_description
1 polymer ?
#
loop_
_entity_poly.entity_id
_entity_poly.type
_entity_poly.pdbx_seq_one_letter_code
_entity_poly.pdbx_strand_id
1 'polypeptide(L)'
;MSAGCTPGEPQGQRARTEQARLTLVLHTPAGGARYLATRLDSAPHLEVMGCIAGNDVTLVVCRSWDGARRVLRYVHGEADADR
;
A
#
# COMPACT_ATOMS: atom_id res chain seq x y z
N MET A 1 35.05 -30.08 28.11
CA MET A 1 33.78 -30.67 27.68
C MET A 1 32.63 -29.93 28.35
N SER A 2 32.01 -28.99 27.64
CA SER A 2 30.54 -28.80 27.62
C SER A 2 30.25 -27.80 26.50
N ALA A 3 29.62 -28.31 25.44
CA ALA A 3 29.23 -27.53 24.28
C ALA A 3 28.10 -26.57 24.70
N GLY A 4 28.38 -25.27 24.71
CA GLY A 4 27.35 -24.24 24.74
C GLY A 4 26.62 -24.24 23.40
N CYS A 5 25.57 -25.05 23.30
CA CYS A 5 24.61 -24.98 22.21
C CYS A 5 23.84 -23.66 22.36
N THR A 6 24.23 -22.63 21.60
CA THR A 6 23.32 -21.51 21.31
C THR A 6 22.29 -22.03 20.31
N PRO A 7 20.98 -22.06 20.64
CA PRO A 7 19.97 -22.36 19.63
C PRO A 7 20.05 -21.24 18.59
N GLY A 8 20.35 -21.59 17.34
CA GLY A 8 20.43 -20.64 16.25
C GLY A 8 19.11 -19.87 16.14
N GLU A 9 19.18 -18.55 16.31
CA GLU A 9 18.07 -17.67 15.95
C GLU A 9 17.70 -17.97 14.49
N PRO A 10 16.45 -18.34 14.19
CA PRO A 10 16.03 -18.46 12.81
C PRO A 10 16.20 -17.08 12.17
N GLN A 11 16.97 -17.00 11.08
CA GLN A 11 17.13 -15.82 10.23
C GLN A 11 15.82 -15.55 9.45
N GLY A 12 14.69 -15.57 10.16
CA GLY A 12 13.35 -15.41 9.65
C GLY A 12 13.07 -13.94 9.38
N GLN A 13 12.70 -13.66 8.14
CA GLN A 13 12.08 -12.43 7.62
C GLN A 13 11.59 -11.48 8.72
N ARG A 14 12.36 -10.43 9.02
CA ARG A 14 11.89 -9.40 9.95
C ARG A 14 10.69 -8.71 9.33
N ALA A 15 9.52 -8.85 9.97
CA ALA A 15 8.33 -8.11 9.58
C ALA A 15 8.61 -6.60 9.71
N ARG A 16 8.26 -5.82 8.69
CA ARG A 16 8.33 -4.36 8.75
C ARG A 16 7.06 -3.82 9.40
N THR A 17 7.20 -2.95 10.39
CA THR A 17 6.08 -2.32 11.09
C THR A 17 5.93 -0.88 10.63
N GLU A 18 4.70 -0.49 10.31
CA GLU A 18 4.32 0.89 10.01
C GLU A 18 2.95 1.16 10.63
N GLN A 19 2.71 2.42 11.00
CA GLN A 19 1.40 2.86 11.46
C GLN A 19 0.82 3.88 10.48
N ALA A 20 -0.35 3.58 9.96
CA ALA A 20 -1.15 4.52 9.19
C ALA A 20 -2.27 5.11 10.05
N ARG A 21 -2.69 6.32 9.71
CA ARG A 21 -3.86 7.00 10.31
C ARG A 21 -4.89 7.42 9.27
N LEU A 22 -4.59 7.22 7.99
CA LEU A 22 -5.37 7.72 6.87
C LEU A 22 -5.65 6.60 5.89
N THR A 23 -6.93 6.47 5.56
CA THR A 23 -7.42 5.41 4.70
C THR A 23 -8.47 5.98 3.75
N LEU A 24 -8.33 5.68 2.46
CA LEU A 24 -9.31 6.00 1.44
C LEU A 24 -10.10 4.74 1.05
N VAL A 25 -11.39 4.92 0.76
CA VAL A 25 -12.26 3.87 0.21
C VAL A 25 -12.61 4.27 -1.21
N LEU A 26 -12.17 3.48 -2.18
CA LEU A 26 -12.40 3.71 -3.59
C LEU A 26 -13.35 2.66 -4.14
N HIS A 27 -14.45 3.11 -4.74
CA HIS A 27 -15.39 2.23 -5.43
C HIS A 27 -15.01 2.07 -6.90
N THR A 28 -15.18 0.87 -7.42
CA THR A 28 -14.88 0.46 -8.80
C THR A 28 -16.07 -0.33 -9.35
N PRO A 29 -16.19 -0.49 -10.67
CA PRO A 29 -17.08 -1.50 -11.24
C PRO A 29 -16.75 -2.91 -10.72
N ALA A 30 -17.69 -3.85 -10.84
CA ALA A 30 -17.47 -5.24 -10.43
C ALA A 30 -16.19 -5.82 -11.06
N GLY A 31 -15.33 -6.39 -10.22
CA GLY A 31 -14.02 -6.95 -10.61
C GLY A 31 -12.90 -5.92 -10.78
N GLY A 32 -13.19 -4.62 -10.65
CA GLY A 32 -12.24 -3.53 -10.91
C GLY A 32 -11.25 -3.24 -9.79
N ALA A 33 -11.54 -3.67 -8.56
CA ALA A 33 -10.74 -3.28 -7.38
C ALA A 33 -9.27 -3.70 -7.48
N ARG A 34 -9.01 -4.92 -7.95
CA ARG A 34 -7.64 -5.46 -8.07
C ARG A 34 -6.83 -4.72 -9.13
N TYR A 35 -7.45 -4.34 -10.25
CA TYR A 35 -6.78 -3.55 -11.28
C TYR A 35 -6.32 -2.19 -10.72
N LEU A 36 -7.22 -1.52 -10.00
CA LEU A 36 -6.93 -0.23 -9.39
C LEU A 36 -5.83 -0.33 -8.33
N ALA A 37 -5.91 -1.33 -7.44
CA ALA A 37 -4.90 -1.56 -6.40
C ALA A 37 -3.49 -1.73 -7.00
N THR A 38 -3.35 -2.60 -8.01
CA THR A 38 -2.07 -2.80 -8.70
C THR A 38 -1.53 -1.53 -9.33
N ARG A 39 -2.40 -0.69 -9.92
CA ARG A 39 -2.02 0.62 -10.49
C ARG A 39 -1.48 1.57 -9.42
N LEU A 40 -2.14 1.67 -8.28
CA LEU A 40 -1.74 2.54 -7.18
C LEU A 40 -0.46 2.05 -6.51
N ASP A 41 -0.33 0.74 -6.25
CA ASP A 41 0.88 0.15 -5.65
C ASP A 41 2.11 0.29 -6.57
N SER A 42 1.90 0.36 -7.88
CA SER A 42 2.98 0.56 -8.87
C SER A 42 3.35 2.03 -9.09
N ALA A 43 2.70 2.97 -8.40
CA ALA A 43 2.88 4.41 -8.58
C ALA A 43 3.63 5.04 -7.39
N PRO A 44 4.97 5.01 -7.36
CA PRO A 44 5.76 5.41 -6.19
C PRO A 44 5.57 6.89 -5.78
N HIS A 45 5.23 7.77 -6.73
CA HIS A 45 4.98 9.19 -6.47
C HIS A 45 3.74 9.45 -5.59
N LEU A 46 2.85 8.46 -5.42
CA LEU A 46 1.65 8.56 -4.59
C LEU A 46 1.93 8.32 -3.09
N GLU A 47 3.09 7.76 -2.75
CA GLU A 47 3.50 7.46 -1.36
C GLU A 47 2.47 6.63 -0.56
N VAL A 48 1.74 5.75 -1.24
CA VAL A 48 0.83 4.78 -0.61
C VAL A 48 1.63 3.78 0.22
N MET A 49 1.12 3.43 1.42
CA MET A 49 1.68 2.33 2.20
C MET A 49 1.27 0.97 1.62
N GLY A 50 0.11 0.92 0.97
CA GLY A 50 -0.38 -0.24 0.24
C GLY A 50 -1.89 -0.22 0.04
N CYS A 51 -2.38 -1.17 -0.75
CA CYS A 51 -3.79 -1.35 -1.06
C CYS A 51 -4.35 -2.71 -0.59
N ILE A 52 -5.63 -2.75 -0.25
CA ILE A 52 -6.41 -3.99 -0.05
C ILE A 52 -7.55 -3.99 -1.06
N ALA A 53 -7.53 -4.94 -1.99
CA ALA A 53 -8.54 -5.06 -3.03
C ALA A 53 -9.60 -6.11 -2.66
N GLY A 54 -10.87 -5.70 -2.73
CA GLY A 54 -12.03 -6.60 -2.76
C GLY A 54 -12.44 -6.94 -4.20
N ASN A 55 -13.75 -6.97 -4.46
CA ASN A 55 -14.31 -7.15 -5.80
C ASN A 55 -14.48 -5.78 -6.51
N ASP A 56 -15.24 -4.90 -5.87
CA ASP A 56 -15.67 -3.59 -6.35
C ASP A 56 -15.19 -2.45 -5.45
N VAL A 57 -14.46 -2.75 -4.38
CA VAL A 57 -13.90 -1.75 -3.44
C VAL A 57 -12.40 -1.97 -3.24
N THR A 58 -11.64 -0.88 -3.28
CA THR A 58 -10.22 -0.84 -2.90
C THR A 58 -10.02 0.07 -1.70
N LEU A 59 -9.42 -0.47 -0.64
CA LEU A 59 -8.94 0.29 0.49
C LEU A 59 -7.51 0.74 0.22
N VAL A 60 -7.22 2.04 0.33
CA VAL A 60 -5.87 2.57 0.13
C VAL A 60 -5.37 3.14 1.45
N VAL A 61 -4.23 2.64 1.92
CA VAL A 61 -3.59 3.10 3.15
C VAL A 61 -2.56 4.16 2.77
N CYS A 62 -2.78 5.41 3.20
CA CYS A 62 -1.94 6.54 2.84
C CYS A 62 -0.99 6.91 3.98
N ARG A 63 0.23 7.34 3.62
CA ARG A 63 1.24 7.81 4.58
C ARG A 63 0.91 9.18 5.17
N SER A 64 0.28 10.04 4.38
CA SER A 64 0.00 11.43 4.73
C SER A 64 -1.27 11.93 4.04
N TRP A 65 -1.75 13.08 4.47
CA TRP A 65 -2.85 13.79 3.80
C TRP A 65 -2.48 14.20 2.37
N ASP A 66 -1.21 14.53 2.12
CA ASP A 66 -0.74 14.88 0.79
C ASP A 66 -0.77 13.67 -0.16
N GLY A 67 -0.28 12.51 0.30
CA GLY A 67 -0.38 11.26 -0.46
C GLY A 67 -1.83 10.89 -0.79
N ALA A 68 -2.75 11.08 0.17
CA ALA A 68 -4.18 10.89 -0.08
C ALA A 68 -4.72 11.82 -1.17
N ARG A 69 -4.32 13.10 -1.18
CA ARG A 69 -4.70 14.06 -2.24
C ARG A 69 -4.13 13.67 -3.61
N ARG A 70 -2.88 13.21 -3.67
CA ARG A 70 -2.27 12.70 -4.90
C ARG A 70 -3.05 11.51 -5.45
N VAL A 71 -3.42 10.55 -4.59
CA VAL A 71 -4.25 9.41 -4.99
C VAL A 71 -5.58 9.87 -5.57
N LEU A 72 -6.28 10.81 -4.93
CA LEU A 72 -7.55 11.32 -5.44
C LEU A 72 -7.41 11.96 -6.82
N ARG A 73 -6.42 12.84 -7.02
CA ARG A 73 -6.15 13.46 -8.34
C ARG A 73 -5.85 12.40 -9.40
N TYR A 74 -4.96 11.45 -9.07
CA TYR A 74 -4.57 10.36 -9.96
C TYR A 74 -5.78 9.53 -10.42
N VAL A 75 -6.67 9.15 -9.50
CA VAL A 75 -7.86 8.34 -9.80
C VAL A 75 -8.91 9.12 -10.60
N HIS A 76 -9.05 10.42 -10.34
CA HIS A 76 -9.95 11.30 -11.10
C HIS A 76 -9.42 11.69 -12.50
N GLY A 77 -8.22 11.24 -12.87
CA GLY A 77 -7.62 11.60 -14.15
C GLY A 77 -7.14 13.05 -14.21
N GLU A 78 -7.09 13.74 -13.06
CA GLU A 78 -6.31 14.96 -12.89
C GLU A 78 -4.85 14.55 -12.84
N ALA A 79 -4.30 14.17 -14.00
CA ALA A 79 -2.89 13.90 -14.12
C ALA A 79 -2.13 15.15 -13.69
N ASP A 80 -1.24 15.01 -12.70
CA ASP A 80 -0.16 15.96 -12.49
C ASP A 80 0.54 16.15 -13.85
N ALA A 81 0.49 17.38 -14.35
CA ALA A 81 0.92 17.81 -15.68
C ALA A 81 2.45 17.78 -15.87
N ASP A 82 3.14 16.91 -15.15
CA ASP A 82 4.60 16.91 -14.99
C ASP A 82 5.16 15.52 -15.34
N ARG A 83 4.85 15.08 -16.57
CA ARG A 83 5.58 14.02 -17.27
C ARG A 83 6.73 14.61 -18.06
#